data_AF-A0A7S1LGP7-F1
#
_entry.id   AF-A0A7S1LGP7-F1
#
_cell.length_a   1.000
_cell.length_b   1.000
_cell.length_c   1.000
_cell.angle_alpha   90.00
_cell.angle_beta   90.00
_cell.angle_gamma   90.00
#
_symmetry.space_group_name_H-M   'P 1'
#
loop_
_entity.id
_entity.type
_entity.pdbx_description
1 polymer ?
#
loop_
_entity_poly.entity_id
_entity_poly.type
_entity_poly.pdbx_seq_one_letter_code
_entity_poly.pdbx_strand_id
1 'polypeptide(L)'
;KEELCRQDFTGNLTPESFHLFAVGDQTTRLDNDRAITPDLEVLVLQPHDPEQEAREEAARKQREEYEREEREMALFILREEEDRKAREERIVAERKAKKEEAEKANKMVVDGGGPIIEGGPCLYVCGTNAIFLKKSSNPRAGKIVKQKRDEGSQVRATGRTWTGPSGGKWAELLPSSEGSKEESWDRAWSLVEGPGFGLEGPALVDPNRPPDAEPGEEYAEEEWEEKAAATVDVWNTDFLGNKRGRCRKCHECLSFSMHAMKINPTGKARG
;
A
#
# COMPACT_ATOMS: atom_id res chain seq x y z
N LYS A 1 -45.43 -5.39 53.84
CA LYS A 1 -46.49 -5.00 54.80
C LYS A 1 -47.30 -3.88 54.17
N GLU A 2 -48.23 -4.23 53.30
CA GLU A 2 -49.37 -3.40 52.89
C GLU A 2 -50.38 -4.38 52.28
N GLU A 3 -51.42 -4.72 53.05
CA GLU A 3 -52.51 -5.60 52.63
C GLU A 3 -53.58 -4.74 51.95
N LEU A 4 -53.74 -4.91 50.63
CA LEU A 4 -54.87 -4.37 49.88
C LEU A 4 -56.02 -5.38 49.94
N CYS A 5 -56.88 -5.27 50.95
CA CYS A 5 -58.16 -5.97 50.97
C CYS A 5 -59.07 -5.39 49.87
N ARG A 6 -59.28 -6.14 48.78
CA ARG A 6 -60.36 -5.83 47.84
C ARG A 6 -61.69 -6.31 48.41
N GLN A 7 -62.54 -5.36 48.78
CA GLN A 7 -63.96 -5.61 49.01
C GLN A 7 -64.67 -5.71 47.64
N ASP A 8 -65.69 -6.56 47.55
CA ASP A 8 -66.58 -6.54 46.40
C ASP A 8 -67.45 -5.27 46.41
N PHE A 9 -68.18 -5.02 45.32
CA PHE A 9 -69.06 -3.84 45.19
C PHE A 9 -70.18 -3.79 46.24
N THR A 10 -70.33 -4.80 47.10
CA THR A 10 -71.32 -4.84 48.18
C THR A 10 -70.72 -4.64 49.57
N GLY A 11 -69.39 -4.51 49.69
CA GLY A 11 -68.70 -4.29 50.96
C GLY A 11 -68.60 -5.54 51.85
N ASN A 12 -68.93 -6.72 51.34
CA ASN A 12 -68.82 -7.97 52.08
C ASN A 12 -67.48 -8.66 51.79
N LEU A 13 -66.85 -9.20 52.83
CA LEU A 13 -65.65 -10.02 52.69
C LEU A 13 -66.06 -11.37 52.09
N THR A 14 -65.67 -11.62 50.84
CA THR A 14 -65.90 -12.92 50.21
C THR A 14 -64.92 -13.96 50.76
N PRO A 15 -65.36 -15.20 51.06
CA PRO A 15 -64.50 -16.25 51.64
C PRO A 15 -63.44 -16.80 50.68
N GLU A 16 -63.34 -16.27 49.46
CA GLU A 16 -62.26 -16.58 48.50
C GLU A 16 -61.04 -15.65 48.63
N SER A 17 -61.00 -14.76 49.62
CA SER A 17 -59.91 -13.80 49.85
C SER A 17 -58.76 -14.33 50.72
N PHE A 18 -58.42 -15.62 50.60
CA PHE A 18 -57.16 -16.13 51.13
C PHE A 18 -56.05 -15.92 50.10
N HIS A 19 -55.34 -14.79 50.21
CA HIS A 19 -54.14 -14.57 49.43
C HIS A 19 -52.96 -15.34 50.02
N LEU A 20 -52.40 -16.22 49.18
CA LEU A 20 -51.09 -16.84 49.34
C LEU A 20 -50.03 -15.78 49.69
N PHE A 21 -49.29 -16.02 50.77
CA PHE A 21 -48.04 -15.30 51.02
C PHE A 21 -47.01 -15.74 49.97
N ALA A 22 -46.59 -14.81 49.11
CA ALA A 22 -45.44 -15.01 48.25
C ALA A 22 -44.17 -14.51 48.97
N VAL A 23 -43.22 -15.41 49.17
CA VAL A 23 -41.83 -15.07 49.51
C VAL A 23 -40.98 -15.49 48.32
N GLY A 24 -40.63 -14.52 47.46
CA GLY A 24 -39.98 -14.76 46.16
C GLY A 24 -40.95 -15.03 45.02
N ASP A 25 -40.51 -14.79 43.77
CA ASP A 25 -41.29 -14.77 42.51
C ASP A 25 -41.95 -16.10 42.09
N GLN A 26 -42.13 -17.08 43.00
CA GLN A 26 -42.80 -18.34 42.71
C GLN A 26 -44.16 -18.42 43.43
N THR A 27 -45.23 -18.16 42.70
CA THR A 27 -46.60 -18.47 43.12
C THR A 27 -46.89 -19.94 42.83
N THR A 28 -46.74 -20.80 43.84
CA THR A 28 -47.26 -22.17 43.80
C THR A 28 -48.72 -22.17 44.25
N ARG A 29 -49.61 -22.65 43.37
CA ARG A 29 -51.03 -22.83 43.67
C ARG A 29 -51.17 -24.12 44.46
N LEU A 30 -51.51 -24.03 45.75
CA LEU A 30 -51.83 -25.21 46.55
C LEU A 30 -53.16 -25.79 46.08
N ASP A 31 -53.19 -27.08 45.78
CA ASP A 31 -54.43 -27.81 45.45
C ASP A 31 -55.37 -27.81 46.66
N ASN A 32 -56.62 -27.37 46.45
CA ASN A 32 -57.60 -26.99 47.47
C ASN A 32 -58.07 -28.08 48.44
N ASP A 33 -57.62 -29.33 48.33
CA ASP A 33 -58.20 -30.46 49.08
C ASP A 33 -57.22 -31.18 50.03
N ARG A 34 -56.07 -30.58 50.36
CA ARG A 34 -55.19 -31.13 51.42
C ARG A 34 -55.57 -30.57 52.79
N ALA A 35 -56.07 -31.44 53.65
CA ALA A 35 -56.31 -31.16 55.06
C ALA A 35 -55.04 -30.59 55.73
N ILE A 36 -55.18 -29.44 56.37
CA ILE A 36 -54.12 -28.79 57.14
C ILE A 36 -53.81 -29.70 58.34
N THR A 37 -52.78 -30.52 58.22
CA THR A 37 -52.22 -31.27 59.35
C THR A 37 -51.45 -30.30 60.25
N PRO A 38 -51.55 -30.41 61.59
CA PRO A 38 -50.89 -29.52 62.54
C PRO A 38 -49.35 -29.60 62.53
N ASP A 39 -48.75 -30.46 61.70
CA ASP A 39 -47.29 -30.58 61.54
C ASP A 39 -46.66 -29.47 60.67
N LEU A 40 -47.43 -28.46 60.27
CA LEU A 40 -46.93 -27.28 59.54
C LEU A 40 -46.46 -26.12 60.45
N GLU A 41 -46.42 -26.33 61.76
CA GLU A 41 -46.12 -25.26 62.74
C GLU A 41 -44.62 -25.02 63.00
N VAL A 42 -43.72 -25.70 62.27
CA VAL A 42 -42.28 -25.46 62.43
C VAL A 42 -41.62 -25.16 61.09
N LEU A 43 -42.04 -24.05 60.46
CA LEU A 43 -41.13 -23.24 59.66
C LEU A 43 -40.05 -22.71 60.62
N VAL A 44 -39.07 -23.55 60.94
CA VAL A 44 -37.87 -23.17 61.66
C VAL A 44 -37.21 -22.08 60.82
N LEU A 45 -37.40 -20.83 61.22
CA LEU A 45 -36.57 -19.72 60.75
C LEU A 45 -35.15 -20.08 61.20
N GLN A 46 -34.37 -20.64 60.28
CA GLN A 46 -32.97 -20.91 60.56
C GLN A 46 -32.32 -19.57 60.91
N PRO A 47 -31.58 -19.49 62.04
CA PRO A 47 -30.92 -18.26 62.44
C PRO A 47 -29.97 -17.85 61.32
N HIS A 48 -30.13 -16.61 60.90
CA HIS A 48 -29.37 -16.00 59.84
C HIS A 48 -27.86 -16.06 60.16
N ASP A 49 -27.08 -16.81 59.39
CA ASP A 49 -25.63 -16.92 59.56
C ASP A 49 -24.91 -15.80 58.79
N PRO A 50 -24.32 -14.80 59.47
CA PRO A 50 -23.62 -13.69 58.81
C PRO A 50 -22.41 -14.14 57.99
N GLU A 51 -21.81 -15.30 58.28
CA GLU A 51 -20.73 -15.84 57.46
C GLU A 51 -21.22 -16.30 56.09
N GLN A 52 -22.44 -16.81 56.02
CA GLN A 52 -23.04 -17.25 54.76
C GLN A 52 -23.35 -16.05 53.86
N GLU A 53 -23.92 -14.97 54.40
CA GLU A 53 -24.12 -13.72 53.66
C GLU A 53 -22.81 -13.15 53.12
N ALA A 54 -21.74 -13.13 53.92
CA ALA A 54 -20.44 -12.63 53.48
C ALA A 54 -19.86 -13.45 52.32
N ARG A 55 -20.04 -14.79 52.33
CA ARG A 55 -19.61 -15.66 51.22
C ARG A 55 -20.45 -15.44 49.97
N GLU A 56 -21.77 -15.29 50.11
CA GLU A 56 -22.67 -15.01 48.98
C GLU A 56 -22.39 -13.64 48.35
N GLU A 57 -22.12 -12.62 49.17
CA GLU A 57 -21.73 -11.29 48.70
C GLU A 57 -20.36 -11.30 48.00
N ALA A 58 -19.37 -12.00 48.57
CA ALA A 58 -18.05 -12.16 47.94
C ALA A 58 -18.16 -12.88 46.60
N ALA A 59 -18.97 -13.95 46.52
CA ALA A 59 -19.22 -14.67 45.28
C ALA A 59 -19.96 -13.80 44.24
N ARG A 60 -20.89 -12.94 44.66
CA ARG A 60 -21.55 -11.97 43.77
C ARG A 60 -20.54 -10.97 43.21
N LYS A 61 -19.68 -10.39 44.05
CA LYS A 61 -18.62 -9.46 43.64
C LYS A 61 -17.65 -10.09 42.65
N GLN A 62 -17.23 -11.33 42.90
CA GLN A 62 -16.36 -12.09 41.98
C GLN A 62 -17.04 -12.34 40.62
N ARG A 63 -18.33 -12.68 40.59
CA ARG A 63 -19.08 -12.83 39.33
C ARG A 63 -19.18 -11.51 38.56
N GLU A 64 -19.48 -10.42 39.24
CA GLU A 64 -19.56 -9.08 38.62
C GLU A 64 -18.22 -8.61 38.06
N GLU A 65 -17.12 -8.92 38.74
CA GLU A 65 -15.75 -8.64 38.28
C GLU A 65 -15.41 -9.46 37.03
N TYR A 66 -15.68 -10.77 37.06
CA TYR A 66 -15.50 -11.64 35.90
C TYR A 66 -16.32 -11.17 34.68
N GLU A 67 -17.60 -10.83 34.87
CA GLU A 67 -18.45 -10.28 33.81
C GLU A 67 -17.96 -8.92 33.29
N ARG A 68 -17.24 -8.14 34.10
CA ARG A 68 -16.61 -6.89 33.66
C ARG A 68 -15.39 -7.18 32.79
N GLU A 69 -14.50 -8.05 33.24
CA GLU A 69 -13.32 -8.47 32.48
C GLU A 69 -13.71 -9.11 31.14
N GLU A 70 -14.74 -9.96 31.13
CA GLU A 70 -15.27 -10.57 29.91
C GLU A 70 -15.76 -9.51 28.91
N ARG A 71 -16.49 -8.49 29.40
CA ARG A 71 -16.92 -7.35 28.57
C ARG A 71 -15.75 -6.54 28.03
N GLU A 72 -14.73 -6.29 28.84
CA GLU A 72 -13.54 -5.56 28.41
C GLU A 72 -12.75 -6.33 27.35
N MET A 73 -12.59 -7.65 27.53
CA MET A 73 -11.94 -8.51 26.53
C MET A 73 -12.75 -8.57 25.24
N ALA A 74 -14.09 -8.66 25.32
CA ALA A 74 -14.95 -8.63 24.13
C ALA A 74 -14.81 -7.31 23.35
N LEU A 75 -14.76 -6.16 24.05
CA LEU A 75 -14.53 -4.86 23.41
C LEU A 75 -13.15 -4.75 22.77
N PHE A 76 -12.12 -5.31 23.42
CA PHE A 76 -10.77 -5.35 22.86
C PHE A 76 -10.73 -6.14 21.55
N ILE A 77 -11.32 -7.34 21.52
CA ILE A 77 -11.40 -8.18 20.31
C ILE A 77 -12.12 -7.43 19.18
N LEU A 78 -13.28 -6.81 19.46
CA LEU A 78 -14.02 -6.04 18.46
C LEU A 78 -13.19 -4.91 17.85
N ARG A 79 -12.45 -4.17 18.69
CA ARG A 79 -11.57 -3.10 18.21
C ARG A 79 -10.43 -3.62 17.33
N GLU A 80 -9.81 -4.74 17.70
CA GLU A 80 -8.77 -5.35 16.86
C GLU A 80 -9.32 -5.83 15.51
N GLU A 81 -10.55 -6.34 15.48
CA GLU A 81 -11.20 -6.74 14.24
C GLU A 81 -11.54 -5.54 13.33
N GLU A 82 -12.01 -4.43 13.90
CA GLU A 82 -12.22 -3.18 13.17
C GLU A 82 -10.91 -2.64 12.59
N ASP A 83 -9.83 -2.63 13.38
CA ASP A 83 -8.50 -2.19 12.93
C ASP A 83 -7.92 -3.12 11.85
N ARG A 84 -8.17 -4.45 11.94
CA ARG A 84 -7.79 -5.42 10.91
C ARG A 84 -8.55 -5.12 9.61
N LYS A 85 -9.87 -4.94 9.67
CA LYS A 85 -10.71 -4.63 8.52
C LYS A 85 -10.31 -3.30 7.87
N ALA A 86 -10.05 -2.26 8.66
CA ALA A 86 -9.59 -0.98 8.15
C ALA A 86 -8.23 -1.08 7.44
N ARG A 87 -7.30 -1.90 7.94
CA ARG A 87 -6.01 -2.17 7.27
C ARG A 87 -6.20 -2.90 5.95
N GLU A 88 -7.06 -3.91 5.91
CA GLU A 88 -7.38 -4.64 4.67
C GLU A 88 -8.02 -3.74 3.61
N GLU A 89 -8.98 -2.90 4.00
CA GLU A 89 -9.61 -1.93 3.11
C GLU A 89 -8.60 -0.93 2.53
N ARG A 90 -7.65 -0.45 3.35
CA ARG A 90 -6.56 0.43 2.87
C ARG A 90 -5.67 -0.27 1.82
N ILE A 91 -5.31 -1.53 2.05
CA ILE A 91 -4.49 -2.31 1.09
C ILE A 91 -5.25 -2.51 -0.23
N VAL A 92 -6.54 -2.81 -0.16
CA VAL A 92 -7.39 -2.96 -1.35
C VAL A 92 -7.52 -1.64 -2.11
N ALA A 93 -7.71 -0.53 -1.41
CA ALA A 93 -7.78 0.81 -2.01
C ALA A 93 -6.46 1.19 -2.71
N GLU A 94 -5.31 0.92 -2.08
CA GLU A 94 -3.99 1.19 -2.68
C GLU A 94 -3.76 0.37 -3.95
N ARG A 95 -4.10 -0.93 -3.93
CA ARG A 95 -3.99 -1.79 -5.11
C ARG A 95 -4.89 -1.33 -6.25
N LYS A 96 -6.10 -0.89 -5.93
CA LYS A 96 -7.03 -0.33 -6.92
C LYS A 96 -6.47 0.95 -7.53
N ALA A 97 -5.95 1.88 -6.71
CA ALA A 97 -5.35 3.12 -7.18
C ALA A 97 -4.13 2.86 -8.10
N LYS A 98 -3.23 1.93 -7.71
CA LYS A 98 -2.09 1.53 -8.55
C LYS A 98 -2.52 0.90 -9.87
N LYS A 99 -3.57 0.09 -9.87
CA LYS A 99 -4.10 -0.50 -11.11
C LYS A 99 -4.69 0.57 -12.04
N GLU A 100 -5.45 1.52 -11.50
CA GLU A 100 -6.01 2.63 -12.28
C GLU A 100 -4.91 3.56 -12.84
N GLU A 101 -3.84 3.79 -12.07
CA GLU A 101 -2.67 4.54 -12.53
C GLU A 101 -1.92 3.80 -13.65
N ALA A 102 -1.70 2.50 -13.50
CA ALA A 102 -1.08 1.67 -14.54
C ALA A 102 -1.95 1.57 -15.80
N GLU A 103 -3.26 1.46 -15.66
CA GLU A 103 -4.19 1.47 -16.79
C GLU A 103 -4.21 2.84 -17.49
N LYS A 104 -4.17 3.94 -16.73
CA LYS A 104 -4.03 5.29 -17.28
C LYS A 104 -2.71 5.47 -18.01
N ALA A 105 -1.60 4.98 -17.44
CA ALA A 105 -0.29 5.00 -18.07
C ALA A 105 -0.28 4.17 -19.36
N ASN A 106 -0.85 2.96 -19.34
CA ASN A 106 -0.96 2.11 -20.52
C ASN A 106 -1.87 2.72 -21.59
N LYS A 107 -2.98 3.37 -21.20
CA LYS A 107 -3.84 4.11 -22.14
C LYS A 107 -3.15 5.34 -22.72
N MET A 108 -2.19 5.93 -22.01
CA MET A 108 -1.31 6.99 -22.55
C MET A 108 -0.23 6.45 -23.50
N VAL A 109 0.11 5.15 -23.42
CA VAL A 109 0.82 4.42 -24.48
C VAL A 109 -0.17 4.15 -25.61
N VAL A 110 -0.53 5.21 -26.33
CA VAL A 110 -1.45 5.16 -27.48
C VAL A 110 -0.93 4.18 -28.53
N ASP A 111 -1.85 3.52 -29.23
CA ASP A 111 -1.58 2.54 -30.29
C ASP A 111 -0.45 2.97 -31.24
N GLY A 112 0.59 2.14 -31.28
CA GLY A 112 1.57 2.13 -32.35
C GLY A 112 2.79 3.04 -32.19
N GLY A 113 3.39 3.17 -31.01
CA GLY A 113 4.72 3.77 -30.87
C GLY A 113 5.14 3.99 -29.43
N GLY A 114 6.44 4.00 -29.19
CA GLY A 114 7.08 4.24 -27.89
C GLY A 114 6.88 5.66 -27.36
N PRO A 115 7.42 5.96 -26.15
CA PRO A 115 7.41 7.30 -25.58
C PRO A 115 8.25 8.27 -26.44
N ILE A 116 7.97 9.57 -26.30
CA ILE A 116 8.84 10.61 -26.82
C ILE A 116 9.97 10.82 -25.81
N ILE A 117 11.21 10.63 -26.23
CA ILE A 117 12.41 10.75 -25.41
C ILE A 117 13.05 12.11 -25.72
N GLU A 118 13.30 12.92 -24.69
CA GLU A 118 14.03 14.18 -24.79
C GLU A 118 15.54 13.94 -24.58
N GLY A 119 16.40 14.84 -25.06
CA GLY A 119 17.85 14.70 -24.93
C GLY A 119 18.54 13.96 -26.08
N GLY A 120 17.85 13.73 -27.19
CA GLY A 120 18.46 13.27 -28.42
C GLY A 120 19.32 14.35 -29.10
N PRO A 121 20.06 13.98 -30.17
CA PRO A 121 20.89 14.92 -30.92
C PRO A 121 20.10 16.10 -31.49
N CYS A 122 20.66 17.31 -31.38
CA CYS A 122 20.10 18.54 -31.94
C CYS A 122 20.54 18.81 -33.39
N LEU A 123 21.52 18.05 -33.89
CA LEU A 123 22.04 18.15 -35.24
C LEU A 123 22.20 16.75 -35.80
N TYR A 124 21.75 16.55 -37.04
CA TYR A 124 21.92 15.31 -37.78
C TYR A 124 22.53 15.61 -39.15
N VAL A 125 23.19 14.61 -39.71
CA VAL A 125 23.71 14.60 -41.08
C VAL A 125 22.94 13.55 -41.89
N CYS A 126 22.48 13.91 -43.08
CA CYS A 126 21.80 12.97 -43.98
C CYS A 126 22.76 11.86 -44.42
N GLY A 127 22.47 10.62 -44.06
CA GLY A 127 23.26 9.45 -44.46
C GLY A 127 22.90 8.92 -45.85
N THR A 128 21.81 9.40 -46.45
CA THR A 128 21.35 8.95 -47.78
C THR A 128 20.77 10.13 -48.58
N ASN A 129 20.53 9.91 -49.88
CA ASN A 129 20.01 10.93 -50.80
C ASN A 129 18.49 11.20 -50.66
N ALA A 130 17.83 10.65 -49.64
CA ALA A 130 16.42 10.88 -49.38
C ALA A 130 16.09 10.72 -47.89
N ILE A 131 15.29 11.64 -47.37
CA ILE A 131 14.77 11.59 -45.99
C ILE A 131 13.26 11.31 -46.01
N PHE A 132 12.77 10.67 -44.96
CA PHE A 132 11.34 10.37 -44.79
C PHE A 132 10.77 11.25 -43.69
N LEU A 133 9.79 12.08 -44.05
CA LEU A 133 9.22 13.09 -43.18
C LEU A 133 7.75 12.83 -42.89
N LYS A 134 7.34 13.10 -41.65
CA LYS A 134 5.95 13.33 -41.26
C LYS A 134 5.76 14.81 -41.01
N LYS A 135 5.01 15.47 -41.90
CA LYS A 135 4.70 16.91 -41.82
C LYS A 135 3.58 17.19 -40.80
N SER A 136 3.74 16.71 -39.59
CA SER A 136 2.80 16.93 -38.48
C SER A 136 3.59 17.18 -37.21
N SER A 137 3.04 17.99 -36.30
CA SER A 137 3.58 18.13 -34.95
C SER A 137 3.43 16.83 -34.14
N ASN A 138 2.40 16.03 -34.44
CA ASN A 138 2.16 14.75 -33.78
C ASN A 138 2.91 13.63 -34.52
N PRO A 139 3.90 12.95 -33.91
CA PRO A 139 4.65 11.89 -34.56
C PRO A 139 3.79 10.68 -34.98
N ARG A 140 2.66 10.49 -34.29
CA ARG A 140 1.73 9.37 -34.52
C ARG A 140 0.79 9.62 -35.70
N ALA A 141 0.65 10.87 -36.12
CA ALA A 141 -0.23 11.26 -37.21
C ALA A 141 0.55 11.65 -38.47
N GLY A 142 -0.19 11.81 -39.57
CA GLY A 142 0.34 12.31 -40.82
C GLY A 142 0.87 11.23 -41.76
N LYS A 143 0.86 11.56 -43.05
CA LYS A 143 1.42 10.74 -44.11
C LYS A 143 2.93 10.88 -44.12
N ILE A 144 3.64 9.76 -44.29
CA ILE A 144 5.08 9.77 -44.52
C ILE A 144 5.34 10.21 -45.96
N VAL A 145 6.16 11.24 -46.13
CA VAL A 145 6.56 11.80 -47.42
C VAL A 145 8.06 11.60 -47.60
N LYS A 146 8.48 11.07 -48.75
CA LYS A 146 9.89 10.99 -49.12
C LYS A 146 10.32 12.33 -49.73
N GLN A 147 11.33 12.96 -49.16
CA GLN A 147 11.93 14.20 -49.68
C GLN A 147 13.37 13.91 -50.11
N LYS A 148 13.75 14.38 -51.31
CA LYS A 148 15.12 14.29 -51.79
C LYS A 148 15.99 15.30 -51.05
N ARG A 149 17.12 14.86 -50.52
CA ARG A 149 18.11 15.68 -49.81
C ARG A 149 19.48 15.12 -50.14
N ASP A 150 20.48 15.96 -50.33
CA ASP A 150 21.82 15.47 -50.63
C ASP A 150 22.43 14.79 -49.41
N GLU A 151 23.11 13.67 -49.63
CA GLU A 151 23.92 13.00 -48.62
C GLU A 151 24.98 13.97 -48.05
N GLY A 152 25.18 13.94 -46.74
CA GLY A 152 26.05 14.88 -46.03
C GLY A 152 25.39 16.22 -45.66
N SER A 153 24.19 16.51 -46.15
CA SER A 153 23.47 17.73 -45.75
C SER A 153 23.07 17.71 -44.27
N GLN A 154 23.18 18.86 -43.59
CA GLN A 154 22.85 18.98 -42.17
C GLN A 154 21.37 19.30 -41.96
N VAL A 155 20.79 18.71 -40.92
CA VAL A 155 19.41 18.92 -40.50
C VAL A 155 19.38 19.21 -39.00
N ARG A 156 18.71 20.30 -38.60
CA ARG A 156 18.55 20.68 -37.20
C ARG A 156 17.33 19.99 -36.58
N ALA A 157 17.47 19.52 -35.35
CA ALA A 157 16.44 18.84 -34.58
C ALA A 157 16.23 19.50 -33.22
N THR A 158 15.08 19.26 -32.60
CA THR A 158 14.74 19.77 -31.25
C THR A 158 15.40 18.97 -30.13
N GLY A 159 16.02 17.84 -30.45
CA GLY A 159 16.49 16.84 -29.47
C GLY A 159 15.40 15.90 -28.98
N ARG A 160 14.18 15.96 -29.53
CA ARG A 160 13.13 14.98 -29.24
C ARG A 160 13.19 13.83 -30.23
N THR A 161 13.11 12.61 -29.70
CA THR A 161 13.05 11.38 -30.50
C THR A 161 11.83 10.55 -30.14
N TRP A 162 11.36 9.75 -31.09
CA TRP A 162 10.19 8.90 -30.93
C TRP A 162 10.38 7.59 -31.68
N THR A 163 10.09 6.47 -31.02
CA THR A 163 10.11 5.16 -31.67
C THR A 163 8.73 4.82 -32.23
N GLY A 164 8.64 4.69 -33.54
CA GLY A 164 7.40 4.36 -34.24
C GLY A 164 6.93 2.92 -34.02
N PRO A 165 5.74 2.57 -34.56
CA PRO A 165 5.11 1.26 -34.35
C PRO A 165 5.97 0.10 -34.87
N SER A 166 6.65 0.33 -35.99
CA SER A 166 7.52 -0.65 -36.63
C SER A 166 8.95 -0.64 -36.07
N GLY A 167 9.18 0.00 -34.92
CA GLY A 167 10.51 0.09 -34.28
C GLY A 167 11.45 1.14 -34.90
N GLY A 168 11.03 1.89 -35.92
CA GLY A 168 11.85 2.96 -36.48
C GLY A 168 11.96 4.17 -35.55
N LYS A 169 13.16 4.70 -35.35
CA LYS A 169 13.44 5.90 -34.56
C LYS A 169 13.24 7.15 -35.41
N TRP A 170 12.53 8.14 -34.88
CA TRP A 170 12.23 9.41 -35.52
C TRP A 170 12.77 10.55 -34.68
N ALA A 171 13.25 11.63 -35.30
CA ALA A 171 13.67 12.86 -34.64
C ALA A 171 12.74 14.01 -35.07
N GLU A 172 12.34 14.85 -34.12
CA GLU A 172 11.59 16.08 -34.41
C GLU A 172 12.56 17.14 -34.94
N LEU A 173 12.30 17.62 -36.15
CA LEU A 173 13.11 18.60 -36.84
C LEU A 173 12.65 20.04 -36.50
N LEU A 174 13.61 20.97 -36.50
CA LEU A 174 13.35 22.40 -36.40
C LEU A 174 13.04 23.00 -37.77
N PRO A 175 12.07 23.93 -37.88
CA PRO A 175 11.69 24.55 -39.15
C PRO A 175 12.91 25.11 -39.87
N SER A 176 13.11 24.71 -41.13
CA SER A 176 14.25 25.14 -41.92
C SER A 176 14.03 26.58 -42.37
N SER A 177 14.85 27.51 -41.88
CA SER A 177 14.84 28.91 -42.34
C SER A 177 15.39 29.09 -43.75
N GLU A 178 16.04 28.07 -44.31
CA GLU A 178 16.71 28.09 -45.62
C GLU A 178 15.83 27.64 -46.79
N GLY A 179 14.59 27.19 -46.52
CA GLY A 179 13.68 26.74 -47.56
C GLY A 179 13.12 27.90 -48.39
N SER A 180 13.10 27.72 -49.72
CA SER A 180 12.19 28.46 -50.60
C SER A 180 10.75 28.38 -50.03
N LYS A 181 9.93 29.40 -50.27
CA LYS A 181 8.56 29.56 -49.69
C LYS A 181 7.66 28.31 -49.74
N GLU A 182 7.95 27.32 -50.57
CA GLU A 182 7.21 26.05 -50.69
C GLU A 182 7.57 24.99 -49.62
N GLU A 183 8.67 25.13 -48.89
CA GLU A 183 9.14 24.12 -47.92
C GLU A 183 8.94 24.52 -46.44
N SER A 184 8.08 25.50 -46.14
CA SER A 184 7.80 25.91 -44.75
C SER A 184 6.86 24.92 -44.06
N TRP A 185 7.42 23.98 -43.31
CA TRP A 185 6.70 23.22 -42.28
C TRP A 185 7.07 23.76 -40.90
N ASP A 186 6.08 23.92 -40.01
CA ASP A 186 6.32 24.48 -38.67
C ASP A 186 7.07 23.49 -37.77
N ARG A 187 6.71 22.20 -37.85
CA ARG A 187 7.37 21.06 -37.20
C ARG A 187 7.17 19.80 -38.04
N ALA A 188 8.21 18.98 -38.14
CA ALA A 188 8.15 17.72 -38.85
C ALA A 188 8.98 16.67 -38.11
N TRP A 189 8.63 15.40 -38.27
CA TRP A 189 9.42 14.29 -37.76
C TRP A 189 10.14 13.61 -38.92
N SER A 190 11.44 13.37 -38.78
CA SER A 190 12.23 12.63 -39.77
C SER A 190 12.65 11.28 -39.23
N LEU A 191 12.62 10.25 -40.09
CA LEU A 191 13.19 8.95 -39.77
C LEU A 191 14.71 9.09 -39.57
N VAL A 192 15.21 8.58 -38.45
CA VAL A 192 16.64 8.46 -38.14
C VAL A 192 17.14 7.11 -38.62
N GLU A 193 16.50 6.04 -38.16
CA GLU A 193 16.80 4.66 -38.51
C GLU A 193 15.53 3.82 -38.36
N GLY A 194 15.40 2.74 -39.13
CA GLY A 194 14.27 1.84 -38.97
C GLY A 194 14.07 0.88 -40.14
N PRO A 195 13.38 -0.24 -39.89
CA PRO A 195 13.12 -1.24 -40.93
C PRO A 195 12.05 -0.76 -41.92
N GLY A 196 12.08 -1.32 -43.14
CA GLY A 196 10.97 -1.23 -44.10
C GLY A 196 10.98 -0.02 -45.05
N PHE A 197 12.01 0.83 -45.03
CA PHE A 197 12.11 2.01 -45.91
C PHE A 197 13.06 1.84 -47.11
N GLY A 198 13.72 0.68 -47.22
CA GLY A 198 14.64 0.37 -48.32
C GLY A 198 15.90 1.23 -48.33
N LEU A 199 16.41 1.60 -47.15
CA LEU A 199 17.65 2.36 -46.98
C LEU A 199 18.80 1.42 -46.62
N GLU A 200 19.97 1.65 -47.20
CA GLU A 200 21.22 0.97 -46.84
C GLU A 200 21.86 1.71 -45.66
N GLY A 201 21.25 1.62 -44.47
CA GLY A 201 21.73 2.26 -43.24
C GLY A 201 20.80 3.34 -42.67
N PRO A 202 21.28 4.11 -41.67
CA PRO A 202 20.50 5.17 -41.04
C PRO A 202 20.25 6.33 -42.01
N ALA A 203 19.01 6.83 -42.06
CA ALA A 203 18.64 8.01 -42.82
C ALA A 203 19.34 9.27 -42.29
N LEU A 204 19.48 9.37 -40.97
CA LEU A 204 20.14 10.48 -40.28
C LEU A 204 21.19 9.94 -39.31
N VAL A 205 22.39 10.51 -39.37
CA VAL A 205 23.53 10.16 -38.52
C VAL A 205 23.81 11.32 -37.56
N ASP A 206 24.03 11.02 -36.29
CA ASP A 206 24.51 12.00 -35.32
C ASP A 206 26.01 12.25 -35.58
N PRO A 207 26.42 13.48 -35.93
CA PRO A 207 27.83 13.79 -36.20
C PRO A 207 28.73 13.65 -34.95
N ASN A 208 28.15 13.65 -33.74
CA ASN A 208 28.90 13.48 -32.50
C ASN A 208 28.99 12.02 -32.05
N ARG A 209 28.27 11.10 -32.70
CA ARG A 209 28.36 9.68 -32.39
C ARG A 209 29.70 9.15 -32.91
N PRO A 210 30.55 8.55 -32.04
CA PRO A 210 31.79 7.96 -32.50
C PRO A 210 31.52 6.82 -33.50
N PRO A 211 32.32 6.70 -34.57
CA PRO A 211 32.06 5.75 -35.67
C PRO A 211 32.05 4.28 -35.22
N ASP A 212 32.70 3.97 -34.09
CA ASP A 212 32.88 2.60 -33.58
C ASP A 212 31.94 2.26 -32.41
N ALA A 213 30.93 3.09 -32.13
CA ALA A 213 29.93 2.75 -31.10
C ALA A 213 29.01 1.62 -31.62
N GLU A 214 29.37 0.39 -31.27
CA GLU A 214 28.56 -0.82 -31.48
C GLU A 214 27.08 -0.53 -31.12
N PRO A 215 26.13 -0.76 -32.04
CA PRO A 215 24.71 -0.52 -31.80
C PRO A 215 24.21 -1.50 -30.73
N GLY A 216 24.28 -1.09 -29.46
CA GLY A 216 23.87 -1.91 -28.32
C GLY A 216 24.71 -1.72 -27.07
N GLU A 217 25.90 -1.13 -27.18
CA GLU A 217 26.60 -0.56 -26.02
C GLU A 217 26.01 0.81 -25.73
N GLU A 218 24.76 0.80 -25.26
CA GLU A 218 24.23 1.91 -24.50
C GLU A 218 25.21 2.07 -23.33
N TYR A 219 26.07 3.09 -23.42
CA TYR A 219 26.99 3.46 -22.35
C TYR A 219 26.15 3.52 -21.10
N ALA A 220 26.30 2.52 -20.22
CA ALA A 220 25.60 2.50 -18.96
C ALA A 220 26.03 3.77 -18.23
N GLU A 221 25.20 4.82 -18.27
CA GLU A 221 25.37 6.03 -17.46
C GLU A 221 25.43 5.66 -15.95
N GLU A 222 25.06 4.41 -15.61
CA GLU A 222 25.27 3.77 -14.32
C GLU A 222 26.74 3.83 -13.83
N GLU A 223 27.77 3.87 -14.68
CA GLU A 223 29.15 3.93 -14.18
C GLU A 223 29.64 5.35 -13.80
N TRP A 224 28.91 6.41 -14.16
CA TRP A 224 29.19 7.77 -13.67
C TRP A 224 28.42 8.10 -12.40
N GLU A 225 27.21 7.54 -12.21
CA GLU A 225 26.49 7.70 -10.94
C GLU A 225 27.05 6.83 -9.81
N GLU A 226 27.64 5.65 -10.08
CA GLU A 226 28.34 4.88 -9.02
C GLU A 226 29.59 5.60 -8.50
N LYS A 227 30.28 6.39 -9.34
CA LYS A 227 31.41 7.23 -8.89
C LYS A 227 30.97 8.48 -8.14
N ALA A 228 29.74 8.97 -8.36
CA ALA A 228 29.16 10.05 -7.55
C ALA A 228 28.56 9.53 -6.22
N ALA A 229 27.94 8.35 -6.23
CA ALA A 229 27.34 7.70 -5.05
C ALA A 229 28.39 7.11 -4.08
N ALA A 230 29.61 6.84 -4.54
CA ALA A 230 30.74 6.47 -3.67
C ALA A 230 31.17 7.57 -2.67
N THR A 231 30.51 8.74 -2.66
CA THR A 231 30.67 9.78 -1.63
C THR A 231 29.52 9.85 -0.60
N VAL A 232 28.53 8.94 -0.65
CA VAL A 232 27.59 8.78 0.46
C VAL A 232 28.34 8.11 1.62
N ASP A 233 28.79 8.93 2.56
CA ASP A 233 29.41 8.46 3.80
C ASP A 233 28.47 7.48 4.52
N VAL A 234 28.77 6.18 4.38
CA VAL A 234 28.21 5.12 5.22
C VAL A 234 28.76 5.35 6.64
N TRP A 235 28.01 6.08 7.46
CA TRP A 235 28.30 6.20 8.89
C TRP A 235 27.96 4.86 9.55
N ASN A 236 28.91 4.27 10.27
CA ASN A 236 28.62 3.17 11.19
C ASN A 236 27.80 3.75 12.35
N THR A 237 26.49 3.55 12.30
CA THR A 237 25.60 3.74 13.44
C THR A 237 25.74 2.53 14.37
N ASP A 238 26.10 2.76 15.63
CA ASP A 238 26.13 1.65 16.60
C ASP A 238 24.71 1.21 17.01
N PHE A 239 24.62 0.13 17.78
CA PHE A 239 23.35 -0.44 18.25
C PHE A 239 22.50 0.54 19.07
N LEU A 240 23.08 1.64 19.55
CA LEU A 240 22.38 2.70 20.28
C LEU A 240 22.01 3.90 19.41
N GLY A 241 22.25 3.84 18.09
CA GLY A 241 21.93 4.89 17.14
C GLY A 241 22.93 6.06 17.10
N ASN A 242 24.10 5.93 17.73
CA ASN A 242 25.12 6.99 17.69
C ASN A 242 25.97 6.89 16.42
N LYS A 243 26.10 8.01 15.70
CA LYS A 243 26.99 8.14 14.53
C LYS A 243 28.44 8.20 15.00
N ARG A 244 29.21 7.11 14.82
CA ARG A 244 30.66 7.14 15.08
C ARG A 244 31.38 7.62 13.83
N GLY A 245 32.07 8.75 13.92
CA GLY A 245 32.97 9.19 12.85
C GLY A 245 34.07 8.16 12.58
N ARG A 246 34.47 8.02 11.31
CA ARG A 246 35.57 7.11 10.92
C ARG A 246 36.80 7.41 11.80
N CYS A 247 37.24 6.43 12.58
CA CYS A 247 38.55 6.47 13.26
C CYS A 247 39.62 6.64 12.17
N ARG A 248 40.14 7.86 11.96
CA ARG A 248 41.22 8.11 10.99
C ARG A 248 42.55 7.43 11.34
N LYS A 249 42.63 6.66 12.42
CA LYS A 249 43.90 6.14 12.96
C LYS A 249 44.01 4.62 13.06
N CYS A 250 43.04 3.85 12.59
CA CYS A 250 43.06 2.40 12.84
C CYS A 250 42.63 1.57 11.61
N HIS A 251 43.60 1.23 10.75
CA HIS A 251 43.44 0.32 9.60
C HIS A 251 43.25 -1.17 10.02
N GLU A 252 43.27 -1.47 11.32
CA GLU A 252 43.17 -2.83 11.88
C GLU A 252 41.80 -3.17 12.52
N CYS A 253 40.85 -2.23 12.55
CA CYS A 253 39.53 -2.50 13.18
C CYS A 253 38.56 -3.29 12.29
N LEU A 254 38.95 -3.68 11.07
CA LEU A 254 38.11 -4.48 10.16
C LEU A 254 38.17 -5.99 10.41
N SER A 255 39.00 -6.47 11.35
CA SER A 255 39.16 -7.91 11.62
C SER A 255 38.67 -8.34 13.01
N PHE A 256 37.66 -7.68 13.58
CA PHE A 256 36.96 -8.23 14.75
C PHE A 256 36.06 -9.41 14.31
N SER A 257 36.72 -10.56 14.14
CA SER A 257 36.12 -11.87 13.94
C SER A 257 35.11 -12.18 15.05
N MET A 258 33.88 -12.56 14.67
CA MET A 258 32.81 -13.02 15.57
C MET A 258 33.09 -14.36 16.28
N HIS A 259 34.34 -14.83 16.36
CA HIS A 259 34.69 -16.11 16.98
C HIS A 259 34.74 -16.10 18.53
N ALA A 260 34.46 -14.99 19.20
CA ALA A 260 34.71 -14.84 20.64
C ALA A 260 33.46 -14.75 21.55
N MET A 261 32.30 -15.28 21.15
CA MET A 261 31.16 -15.47 22.07
C MET A 261 30.78 -16.95 22.21
N LYS A 262 31.70 -17.77 22.74
CA LYS A 262 31.34 -19.01 23.43
C LYS A 262 30.99 -18.67 24.88
N ILE A 263 29.73 -18.37 25.12
CA ILE A 263 29.16 -18.32 26.46
C ILE A 263 29.15 -19.77 26.97
N ASN A 264 29.97 -20.06 27.98
CA ASN A 264 30.00 -21.35 28.67
C ASN A 264 28.82 -21.43 29.65
N PRO A 265 27.84 -22.35 29.48
CA PRO A 265 26.72 -22.47 30.40
C PRO A 265 27.03 -23.53 31.47
N THR A 266 27.89 -23.22 32.44
CA THR A 266 28.03 -24.07 33.64
C THR A 266 28.21 -23.22 34.89
N GLY A 267 27.17 -22.47 35.25
CA GLY A 267 27.01 -21.94 36.60
C GLY A 267 26.40 -23.00 37.51
N LYS A 268 27.26 -23.78 38.19
CA LYS A 268 26.83 -24.65 39.30
C LYS A 268 26.37 -23.78 40.47
N ALA A 269 25.13 -23.98 40.89
CA ALA A 269 24.62 -23.52 42.17
C ALA A 269 25.44 -24.12 43.33
N ARG A 270 25.73 -23.31 44.34
CA ARG A 270 26.03 -23.77 45.70
C ARG A 270 25.01 -23.12 46.63
N GLY A 271 24.39 -23.96 47.45
CA GLY A 271 23.54 -23.55 48.57
C GLY A 271 24.34 -23.20 49.81
#